data_AF-A0A923PZ33-F1
#
_entry.id   AF-A0A923PZ33-F1
#
_cell.length_a   1.000
_cell.length_b   1.000
_cell.length_c   1.000
_cell.angle_alpha   90.00
_cell.angle_beta   90.00
_cell.angle_gamma   90.00
#
_symmetry.space_group_name_H-M   'P 1'
#
loop_
_entity.id
_entity.type
_entity.pdbx_description
1 polymer ?
#
loop_
_entity_poly.entity_id
_entity_poly.type
_entity_poly.pdbx_seq_one_letter_code
_entity_poly.pdbx_strand_id
1 'polypeptide(L)'
;HARSRRSALARDSLYAADSALAPHSADDERALCRCFAPLLATLKPQQAALLRLVELEGHSLSDAALALGLTANHASVILHRARARLRDALLAFCGACAAGACLDCDC
;
A
#
# COMPACT_ATOMS: atom_id res chain seq x y z
N HIS A 1 6.44 5.95 37.40
CA HIS A 1 6.57 5.54 35.97
C HIS A 1 5.44 6.15 35.12
N ALA A 2 5.57 7.40 34.68
CA ALA A 2 4.52 8.12 33.94
C ALA A 2 5.11 8.95 32.78
N ARG A 3 5.84 8.31 31.85
CA ARG A 3 6.47 8.98 30.69
C ARG A 3 6.20 8.26 29.36
N SER A 4 4.94 8.08 28.95
CA SER A 4 4.67 7.48 27.63
C SER A 4 3.29 7.75 27.02
N ARG A 5 2.70 8.94 27.22
CA ARG A 5 1.40 9.26 26.56
C ARG A 5 1.30 10.66 25.94
N ARG A 6 2.42 11.38 25.79
CA ARG A 6 2.45 12.76 25.23
C ARG A 6 3.13 12.89 23.87
N SER A 7 3.42 11.78 23.18
CA SER A 7 4.11 11.81 21.87
C SER A 7 3.20 11.59 20.66
N ALA A 8 1.88 11.50 20.85
CA ALA A 8 0.94 11.14 19.78
C ALA A 8 0.27 12.33 19.06
N LEU A 9 0.35 13.57 19.58
CA LEU A 9 -0.46 14.72 19.10
C LEU A 9 0.36 15.93 18.60
N ALA A 10 1.62 15.76 18.22
CA ALA A 10 2.49 16.87 17.79
C ALA A 10 3.34 16.56 16.55
N ARG A 11 2.77 15.88 15.55
CA ARG A 11 3.46 15.59 14.27
C ARG A 11 2.57 15.85 13.06
N ASP A 12 1.86 16.97 13.07
CA ASP A 12 0.78 17.26 12.11
C ASP A 12 1.10 18.37 11.09
N SER A 13 2.37 18.66 10.74
CA SER A 13 2.60 19.91 9.97
C SER A 13 3.78 20.00 8.99
N LEU A 14 4.43 18.92 8.53
CA LEU A 14 5.64 19.11 7.67
C LEU A 14 5.80 18.17 6.47
N TYR A 15 4.73 17.72 5.83
CA TYR A 15 4.84 17.12 4.48
C TYR A 15 3.75 17.66 3.55
N ALA A 16 3.89 18.94 3.20
CA ALA A 16 3.01 19.67 2.28
C ALA A 16 3.75 20.13 1.01
N ALA A 17 4.75 19.38 0.54
CA ALA A 17 5.43 19.68 -0.70
C ALA A 17 6.10 18.43 -1.25
N ASP A 18 5.32 17.57 -1.93
CA ASP A 18 5.68 17.13 -3.29
C ASP A 18 4.52 16.30 -3.86
N SER A 19 3.68 16.94 -4.67
CA SER A 19 2.77 16.25 -5.59
C SER A 19 2.72 17.06 -6.86
N ALA A 20 3.88 17.17 -7.50
CA ALA A 20 3.92 17.42 -8.93
C ALA A 20 3.22 16.23 -9.61
N LEU A 21 1.93 16.43 -9.94
CA LEU A 21 1.15 15.52 -10.77
C LEU A 21 1.90 15.30 -12.09
N ALA A 22 2.57 14.16 -12.22
CA ALA A 22 2.74 13.56 -13.53
C ALA A 22 1.38 12.93 -13.88
N PRO A 23 0.74 13.29 -15.01
CA PRO A 23 -0.45 12.61 -15.45
C PRO A 23 -0.07 11.15 -15.70
N HIS A 24 -0.59 10.24 -14.88
CA HIS A 24 -0.59 8.82 -15.19
C HIS A 24 -1.32 8.68 -16.53
N SER A 25 -0.58 8.36 -17.60
CA SER A 25 -1.13 8.09 -18.91
C SER A 25 -2.13 6.95 -18.77
N ALA A 26 -3.36 7.16 -19.27
CA ALA A 26 -4.49 6.24 -19.19
C ALA A 26 -4.27 4.87 -19.87
N ASP A 27 -3.08 4.62 -20.43
CA ASP A 27 -2.72 3.40 -21.17
C ASP A 27 -1.99 2.34 -20.32
N ASP A 28 -1.63 2.65 -19.06
CA ASP A 28 -0.98 1.70 -18.14
C ASP A 28 -1.99 1.06 -17.16
N GLU A 29 -3.15 0.61 -17.64
CA GLU A 29 -4.03 -0.30 -16.87
C GLU A 29 -3.36 -1.66 -16.75
N ARG A 30 -2.40 -1.78 -15.84
CA ARG A 30 -1.81 -3.07 -15.47
C ARG A 30 -2.91 -3.97 -14.94
N ALA A 31 -3.31 -4.97 -15.74
CA ALA A 31 -4.16 -6.04 -15.27
C ALA A 31 -3.47 -6.76 -14.10
N LEU A 32 -4.03 -6.61 -12.90
CA LEU A 32 -3.55 -7.31 -11.70
C LEU A 32 -4.09 -8.74 -11.72
N CYS A 33 -3.25 -9.74 -11.44
CA CYS A 33 -3.73 -11.11 -11.42
C CYS A 33 -4.84 -11.32 -10.36
N ARG A 34 -5.81 -12.20 -10.67
CA ARG A 34 -6.96 -12.53 -9.82
C ARG A 34 -6.61 -13.01 -8.40
N CYS A 35 -5.40 -13.52 -8.19
CA CYS A 35 -4.91 -13.92 -6.87
C CYS A 35 -4.68 -12.73 -5.92
N PHE A 36 -4.59 -11.49 -6.43
CA PHE A 36 -4.30 -10.30 -5.64
C PHE A 36 -5.40 -10.00 -4.61
N ALA A 37 -6.66 -9.95 -5.03
CA ALA A 37 -7.80 -9.64 -4.17
C ALA A 37 -7.97 -10.61 -2.98
N PRO A 38 -7.96 -11.95 -3.15
CA PRO A 38 -8.07 -12.88 -2.03
C PRO A 38 -6.84 -12.83 -1.12
N LEU A 39 -5.63 -12.62 -1.66
CA LEU A 39 -4.42 -12.49 -0.83
C LEU A 39 -4.41 -11.20 -0.02
N LEU A 40 -4.92 -10.09 -0.56
CA LEU A 40 -5.12 -8.86 0.22
C LEU A 40 -6.04 -9.07 1.42
N ALA A 41 -7.06 -9.92 1.30
CA ALA A 41 -7.97 -10.23 2.41
C ALA A 41 -7.26 -10.95 3.57
N THR A 42 -6.11 -11.59 3.33
CA THR A 42 -5.31 -12.26 4.36
C THR A 42 -4.39 -11.31 5.15
N LEU A 43 -4.20 -10.07 4.66
CA LEU A 43 -3.36 -9.07 5.31
C LEU A 43 -4.12 -8.35 6.43
N LYS A 44 -3.38 -7.62 7.29
CA LYS A 44 -4.01 -6.77 8.29
C LYS A 44 -4.88 -5.71 7.58
N PRO A 45 -6.05 -5.35 8.11
CA PRO A 45 -6.99 -4.43 7.44
C PRO A 45 -6.34 -3.12 6.99
N GLN A 46 -5.48 -2.55 7.84
CA GLN A 46 -4.75 -1.32 7.55
C GLN A 46 -3.72 -1.47 6.41
N GLN A 47 -3.10 -2.64 6.28
CA GLN A 47 -2.17 -2.96 5.18
C GLN A 47 -2.92 -3.14 3.87
N ALA A 48 -4.03 -3.87 3.91
CA ALA A 48 -4.88 -4.10 2.76
C ALA A 48 -5.48 -2.80 2.23
N ALA A 49 -5.92 -1.89 3.11
CA ALA A 49 -6.44 -0.59 2.73
C ALA A 49 -5.39 0.28 2.03
N LEU A 50 -4.16 0.35 2.56
CA LEU A 50 -3.06 1.08 1.92
C LEU A 50 -2.71 0.52 0.54
N LEU A 51 -2.64 -0.82 0.40
CA LEU A 51 -2.39 -1.45 -0.88
C LEU A 51 -3.52 -1.21 -1.89
N ARG A 52 -4.79 -1.18 -1.45
CA ARG A 52 -5.92 -0.86 -2.33
C ARG A 52 -5.83 0.57 -2.85
N LEU A 53 -5.72 1.54 -1.96
CA LEU A 53 -5.68 2.95 -2.36
C LEU A 53 -4.50 3.23 -3.30
N VAL A 54 -3.32 2.66 -3.02
CA VAL A 54 -2.10 2.97 -3.78
C VAL A 54 -1.94 2.12 -5.04
N GLU A 55 -2.22 0.80 -5.00
CA GLU A 55 -1.91 -0.12 -6.11
C GLU A 55 -3.12 -0.43 -6.99
N LEU A 56 -4.35 -0.34 -6.47
CA LEU A 56 -5.58 -0.59 -7.25
C LEU A 56 -6.26 0.71 -7.70
N GLU A 57 -6.34 1.70 -6.80
CA GLU A 57 -7.04 2.97 -7.05
C GLU A 57 -6.09 4.08 -7.54
N GLY A 58 -4.78 3.83 -7.54
CA GLY A 58 -3.77 4.76 -8.08
C GLY A 58 -3.56 6.03 -7.25
N HIS A 59 -4.03 6.07 -6.00
CA HIS A 59 -3.81 7.22 -5.12
C HIS A 59 -2.34 7.35 -4.71
N SER A 60 -1.92 8.59 -4.49
CA SER A 60 -0.62 8.85 -3.86
C SER A 60 -0.59 8.28 -2.44
N LEU A 61 0.60 7.93 -1.96
CA LEU A 61 0.77 7.46 -0.57
C LEU A 61 0.32 8.51 0.44
N SER A 62 0.51 9.80 0.14
CA SER A 62 0.04 10.92 0.95
C SER A 62 -1.48 10.95 1.06
N ASP A 63 -2.19 10.83 -0.06
CA ASP A 63 -3.66 10.84 -0.07
C ASP A 63 -4.22 9.62 0.65
N ALA A 64 -3.62 8.44 0.41
CA ALA A 64 -3.98 7.22 1.11
C ALA A 64 -3.74 7.32 2.62
N ALA A 65 -2.64 7.97 3.04
CA ALA A 65 -2.35 8.19 4.45
C ALA A 65 -3.39 9.12 5.10
N LEU A 66 -3.75 10.22 4.41
CA LEU A 66 -4.78 11.16 4.88
C LEU A 66 -6.15 10.47 5.00
N ALA A 67 -6.55 9.71 3.99
CA ALA A 67 -7.81 8.97 3.98
C ALA A 67 -7.92 7.96 5.15
N LEU A 68 -6.78 7.44 5.62
CA LEU A 68 -6.69 6.47 6.71
C LEU A 68 -6.32 7.11 8.07
N GLY A 69 -6.17 8.44 8.15
CA GLY A 69 -5.77 9.14 9.37
C GLY A 69 -4.35 8.78 9.85
N LEU A 70 -3.44 8.47 8.93
CA LEU A 70 -2.06 8.07 9.21
C LEU A 70 -1.09 9.19 8.85
N THR A 71 0.04 9.23 9.57
CA THR A 71 1.17 10.07 9.14
C THR A 71 1.86 9.43 7.93
N ALA A 72 2.42 10.25 7.03
CA ALA A 72 3.14 9.77 5.85
C ALA A 72 4.26 8.76 6.19
N ASN A 73 5.01 9.01 7.27
CA ASN A 73 6.07 8.09 7.71
C ASN A 73 5.50 6.75 8.19
N HIS A 74 4.40 6.76 8.94
CA HIS A 74 3.74 5.53 9.37
C HIS A 74 3.16 4.77 8.17
N ALA A 75 2.49 5.47 7.25
CA ALA A 75 1.94 4.90 6.03
C ALA A 75 3.02 4.28 5.14
N SER A 76 4.17 4.94 4.97
CA SER A 76 5.32 4.41 4.21
C SER A 76 5.85 3.11 4.81
N VAL A 77 6.07 3.07 6.13
CA VAL A 77 6.52 1.85 6.82
C VAL A 77 5.48 0.73 6.71
N ILE A 78 4.19 1.06 6.88
CA ILE A 78 3.11 0.06 6.74
C ILE A 78 3.07 -0.46 5.32
N LEU A 79 3.08 0.41 4.30
CA LEU A 79 3.02 0.03 2.90
C LEU A 79 4.21 -0.84 2.50
N HIS A 80 5.41 -0.49 2.95
CA HIS A 80 6.60 -1.32 2.73
C HIS A 80 6.41 -2.74 3.28
N ARG A 81 5.94 -2.86 4.52
CA ARG A 81 5.66 -4.15 5.16
C ARG A 81 4.50 -4.87 4.48
N ALA A 82 3.48 -4.15 4.02
CA ALA A 82 2.33 -4.70 3.30
C ALA A 82 2.78 -5.34 1.99
N ARG A 83 3.60 -4.64 1.20
CA ARG A 83 4.21 -5.16 -0.03
C ARG A 83 5.07 -6.40 0.24
N ALA A 84 5.85 -6.41 1.32
CA ALA A 84 6.65 -7.59 1.70
C ALA A 84 5.76 -8.80 1.98
N ARG A 85 4.75 -8.64 2.85
CA ARG A 85 3.82 -9.74 3.17
C ARG A 85 3.02 -10.21 1.96
N LEU A 86 2.62 -9.29 1.09
CA LEU A 86 1.93 -9.62 -0.14
C LEU A 86 2.83 -10.45 -1.07
N ARG A 87 4.11 -10.08 -1.23
CA ARG A 87 5.08 -10.88 -1.98
C ARG A 87 5.24 -12.28 -1.39
N ASP A 88 5.38 -12.39 -0.07
CA ASP A 88 5.50 -13.69 0.61
C ASP A 88 4.24 -14.56 0.39
N ALA A 89 3.07 -13.93 0.43
CA ALA A 89 1.80 -14.62 0.18
C ALA A 89 1.65 -15.05 -1.29
N LEU A 90 2.07 -14.21 -2.24
CA LEU A 90 2.11 -14.53 -3.68
C LEU A 90 3.11 -15.65 -3.99
N LEU A 91 4.27 -15.65 -3.32
CA LEU A 91 5.27 -16.73 -3.40
C LEU A 91 4.66 -18.06 -2.95
N ALA A 92 3.94 -18.05 -1.82
CA ALA A 92 3.31 -19.24 -1.28
C ALA A 92 2.12 -19.74 -2.13
N PHE A 93 1.39 -18.84 -2.79
CA PHE A 93 0.18 -19.18 -3.55
C PHE A 93 0.45 -19.56 -5.01
N CYS A 94 1.22 -18.75 -5.74
CA CYS A 94 1.42 -18.93 -7.19
C CYS A 94 2.91 -19.07 -7.58
N GLY A 95 3.85 -18.57 -6.79
CA GLY A 95 5.30 -18.66 -7.05
C GLY A 95 5.79 -17.78 -8.21
N ALA A 96 5.17 -17.90 -9.39
CA ALA A 96 5.50 -17.14 -10.61
C ALA A 96 5.19 -15.64 -10.48
N CYS A 97 4.11 -15.28 -9.76
CA CYS A 97 3.71 -13.87 -9.58
C CYS A 97 4.71 -13.05 -8.77
N ALA A 98 5.49 -13.69 -7.90
CA ALA A 98 6.47 -13.00 -7.07
C ALA A 98 7.70 -12.51 -7.85
N ALA A 99 7.96 -13.09 -9.02
CA ALA A 99 9.02 -12.65 -9.93
C ALA A 99 8.62 -11.44 -10.80
N GLY A 100 7.41 -10.90 -10.60
CA GLY A 100 6.91 -9.72 -11.32
C GLY A 100 6.28 -9.99 -12.68
N ALA A 101 6.01 -11.27 -13.01
CA ALA A 101 5.55 -11.69 -14.34
C ALA A 101 4.05 -12.06 -14.43
N CYS A 102 3.27 -11.92 -13.34
CA CYS A 102 1.85 -12.25 -13.40
C CYS A 102 1.00 -11.05 -13.81
N LEU A 103 0.48 -11.09 -15.03
CA LEU A 103 -0.53 -10.15 -15.53
C LEU A 103 -1.84 -10.89 -15.89
N ASP A 104 -1.77 -12.15 -16.35
CA ASP A 104 -2.94 -12.98 -16.67
C ASP A 104 -2.72 -14.43 -16.20
N CYS A 105 -2.98 -14.70 -14.92
CA CYS A 105 -2.76 -16.02 -14.34
C CYS A 105 -4.06 -16.69 -13.89
N ASP A 106 -4.28 -17.93 -14.30
CA ASP A 106 -5.46 -18.72 -13.98
C ASP A 106 -5.33 -19.52 -12.66
N CYS A 107 -4.63 -18.96 -11.66
CA CYS A 107 -4.41 -19.59 -10.34
C CYS A 107 -5.51 -19.31 -9.30
#